data_AF-A0A930VJK7-F1
#
_entry.id   AF-A0A930VJK7-F1
#
_cell.length_a   1.000
_cell.length_b   1.000
_cell.length_c   1.000
_cell.angle_alpha   90.00
_cell.angle_beta   90.00
_cell.angle_gamma   90.00
#
_symmetry.space_group_name_H-M   'P 1'
#
loop_
_entity.id
_entity.type
_entity.pdbx_description
1 polymer ?
#
loop_
_entity_poly.entity_id
_entity_poly.type
_entity_poly.pdbx_seq_one_letter_code
_entity_poly.pdbx_strand_id
1 'polypeptide(L)' 'MLICMQSTSVRIDRATHEELKQLAAELHTTVGHTVHLAVRALRQDKVGSDLRTPLRADESAWLDAALG' A
#
# COMPACT_ATOMS: atom_id res chain seq x y z
N MET A 1 9.35 21.58 25.11
CA MET A 1 9.67 20.28 24.47
C MET A 1 8.83 20.21 23.19
N LEU A 2 9.44 20.45 22.03
CA LEU A 2 8.72 20.37 20.75
C LEU A 2 8.49 18.89 20.45
N ILE A 3 7.23 18.49 20.26
CA ILE A 3 6.89 17.14 19.78
C ILE A 3 7.38 17.09 18.33
N CYS A 4 8.63 16.65 18.13
CA CYS A 4 9.19 16.48 16.79
C CYS A 4 8.43 15.34 16.12
N MET A 5 7.88 15.60 14.93
CA MET A 5 7.29 14.56 14.09
C MET A 5 8.33 13.45 13.87
N GLN A 6 7.96 12.20 14.17
CA GLN A 6 8.85 11.06 13.95
C GLN A 6 9.18 10.99 12.45
N SER A 7 10.42 11.34 12.10
CA SER A 7 10.90 11.35 10.72
C SER A 7 11.93 10.24 10.54
N THR A 8 11.82 9.53 9.42
CA THR A 8 12.74 8.47 9.03
C THR A 8 13.38 8.85 7.69
N SER A 9 14.71 8.75 7.61
CA SER A 9 15.44 9.00 6.36
C SER A 9 15.56 7.71 5.56
N VAL A 10 15.21 7.76 4.27
CA VAL A 10 15.32 6.66 3.32
C VAL A 10 16.17 7.12 2.15
N ARG A 11 17.13 6.29 1.73
CA ARG A 11 17.97 6.56 0.57
C ARG A 11 17.37 5.90 -0.66
N ILE A 12 17.30 6.67 -1.73
CA ILE A 12 16.83 6.26 -3.06
C ILE A 12 17.75 6.90 -4.10
N ASP A 13 17.75 6.37 -5.31
CA ASP A 13 18.47 7.00 -6.41
C ASP A 13 17.83 8.34 -6.80
N ARG A 14 18.58 9.13 -7.58
CA ARG A 14 18.15 10.47 -7.98
C ARG A 14 16.91 10.45 -8.86
N ALA A 15 16.76 9.49 -9.76
CA ALA A 15 15.63 9.44 -10.68
C ALA A 15 14.33 9.19 -9.89
N THR A 16 14.33 8.19 -9.02
CA THR A 16 13.19 7.89 -8.14
C THR A 16 12.81 9.10 -7.27
N HIS A 17 13.79 9.85 -6.76
CA HIS A 17 13.50 11.04 -5.97
C HIS A 17 12.82 12.15 -6.78
N GLU A 18 13.24 12.38 -8.03
CA GLU A 18 12.61 13.38 -8.89
C GLU A 18 11.19 12.95 -9.33
N GLU A 19 10.98 11.66 -9.62
CA GLU A 19 9.64 11.12 -9.89
C GLU A 19 8.69 11.32 -8.69
N LEU A 20 9.17 11.05 -7.47
CA LEU A 20 8.38 11.27 -6.25
C LEU A 20 8.04 12.74 -6.03
N LYS A 21 8.95 13.66 -6.36
CA LYS A 21 8.65 15.11 -6.28
C LYS A 21 7.61 15.52 -7.32
N GLN A 22 7.75 15.05 -8.55
CA GLN A 22 6.82 15.36 -9.62
C GLN A 22 5.42 14.86 -9.27
N LEU A 23 5.30 13.61 -8.83
CA LEU A 23 4.03 13.04 -8.40
C LEU A 23 3.44 13.78 -7.19
N ALA A 24 4.27 14.15 -6.21
CA ALA A 24 3.81 14.93 -5.07
C ALA A 24 3.24 16.30 -5.48
N ALA A 25 3.87 16.96 -6.47
CA ALA A 25 3.38 18.21 -7.02
C ALA A 25 2.04 18.05 -7.76
N GLU A 26 1.91 17.01 -8.58
CA GLU A 26 0.66 16.66 -9.28
C GLU A 26 -0.50 16.35 -8.33
N LEU A 27 -0.20 15.68 -7.21
CA LEU A 27 -1.17 15.36 -6.17
C LEU A 27 -1.39 16.47 -5.14
N HIS A 28 -0.74 17.64 -5.31
CA HIS A 28 -0.78 18.76 -4.38
C HIS A 28 -0.49 18.36 -2.92
N THR A 29 0.52 17.51 -2.73
CA THR A 29 0.88 16.98 -1.41
C THR A 29 2.39 16.92 -1.20
N THR A 30 2.83 16.39 -0.05
CA THR A 30 4.27 16.26 0.26
C THR A 30 4.83 14.94 -0.28
N VAL A 31 6.14 14.89 -0.50
CA VAL A 31 6.84 13.65 -0.86
C VAL A 31 6.58 12.54 0.17
N GLY A 32 6.62 12.86 1.47
CA GLY A 32 6.34 11.90 2.53
C GLY A 32 4.91 11.34 2.48
N HIS A 33 3.92 12.18 2.21
CA HIS A 33 2.54 11.71 2.06
C HIS A 33 2.34 10.91 0.77
N THR A 34 3.02 11.29 -0.31
CA THR A 34 3.03 10.52 -1.56
C THR A 34 3.59 9.11 -1.35
N VAL A 35 4.70 8.98 -0.60
CA VAL A 35 5.27 7.68 -0.20
C VAL A 35 4.27 6.90 0.64
N HIS A 36 3.58 7.54 1.59
CA HIS A 36 2.54 6.87 2.38
C HIS A 36 1.41 6.31 1.50
N LEU A 37 0.94 7.08 0.53
CA LEU A 37 -0.07 6.63 -0.44
C LEU A 37 0.43 5.49 -1.32
N ALA A 38 1.66 5.58 -1.83
CA ALA A 38 2.28 4.53 -2.65
C ALA A 38 2.41 3.21 -1.86
N VAL A 39 2.91 3.26 -0.62
CA VAL A 39 3.00 2.07 0.25
C VAL A 39 1.63 1.46 0.51
N ARG A 40 0.61 2.29 0.73
CA ARG A 40 -0.76 1.82 0.90
C ARG A 40 -1.27 1.12 -0.36
N ALA A 41 -1.07 1.71 -1.53
CA ALA A 41 -1.47 1.14 -2.81
C ALA A 41 -0.80 -0.23 -3.07
N LEU A 42 0.51 -0.34 -2.81
CA LEU A 42 1.24 -1.60 -2.95
C LEU A 42 0.73 -2.71 -2.01
N ARG A 43 0.34 -2.34 -0.78
CA ARG A 43 -0.29 -3.31 0.15
C ARG A 43 -1.67 -3.73 -0.33
N GLN A 44 -2.47 -2.80 -0.85
CA GLN A 44 -3.79 -3.10 -1.39
C GLN A 44 -3.70 -3.99 -2.64
N ASP A 45 -2.73 -3.76 -3.51
CA ASP A 45 -2.48 -4.60 -4.68
C ASP A 45 -2.15 -6.05 -4.28
N LYS A 46 -1.24 -6.22 -3.30
CA LYS A 46 -0.94 -7.55 -2.74
C LYS A 46 -2.19 -8.24 -2.19
N VAL A 47 -2.97 -7.55 -1.36
CA VAL A 47 -4.22 -8.11 -0.80
C VAL A 47 -5.20 -8.45 -1.92
N GLY A 48 -5.34 -7.59 -2.93
CA GLY A 48 -6.18 -7.84 -4.09
C GLY A 48 -5.74 -9.07 -4.89
N SER A 49 -4.43 -9.26 -5.04
CA SER A 49 -3.85 -10.47 -5.65
C SER A 49 -4.19 -11.72 -4.84
N ASP A 50 -4.02 -11.67 -3.52
CA ASP A 50 -4.30 -12.81 -2.65
C ASP A 50 -5.80 -13.18 -2.71
N LEU A 51 -6.69 -12.19 -2.63
CA LEU A 51 -8.15 -12.39 -2.71
C LEU A 51 -8.66 -12.87 -4.07
N ARG A 52 -7.89 -12.68 -5.15
CA ARG A 52 -8.22 -13.21 -6.49
C ARG A 52 -7.88 -14.70 -6.63
N THR A 53 -7.14 -15.26 -5.68
CA THR A 53 -6.86 -16.69 -5.67
C THR A 53 -8.18 -17.44 -5.47
N PRO A 54 -8.56 -18.35 -6.39
CA PRO A 54 -9.74 -19.17 -6.21
C PRO A 54 -9.67 -19.94 -4.89
N LEU A 55 -10.79 -20.00 -4.18
CA LEU A 55 -10.93 -20.84 -3.00
C LEU A 55 -10.64 -22.30 -3.36
N ARG A 56 -9.98 -23.00 -2.44
CA ARG A 56 -9.81 -24.45 -2.56
C ARG A 56 -11.16 -25.13 -2.38
N ALA A 57 -11.30 -26.32 -2.95
CA ALA A 57 -12.57 -27.05 -2.93
C ALA A 57 -13.08 -27.33 -1.51
N ASP A 58 -12.20 -27.56 -0.54
CA ASP A 58 -12.53 -27.73 0.87
C ASP A 58 -12.98 -26.43 1.52
N GLU A 59 -12.39 -25.29 1.15
CA GLU A 59 -12.79 -23.97 1.63
C GLU A 59 -14.16 -23.56 1.09
N SER A 60 -14.42 -23.81 -0.19
CA SER A 60 -15.75 -23.62 -0.79
C SER A 60 -16.79 -24.55 -0.18
N ALA A 61 -16.49 -25.84 -0.03
CA ALA A 61 -17.41 -26.80 0.58
C ALA A 61 -17.74 -26.46 2.04
N TRP A 62 -16.79 -25.87 2.78
CA TRP A 62 -17.05 -25.35 4.13
C TRP A 62 -17.96 -24.13 4.11
N LEU A 63 -17.75 -23.17 3.19
CA LEU A 63 -18.60 -21.98 3.05
C LEU A 63 -20.03 -22.32 2.62
N ASP A 64 -20.19 -23.32 1.75
CA ASP A 64 -21.47 -23.77 1.21
C ASP A 64 -22.20 -24.76 2.14
N ALA A 65 -21.63 -25.08 3.31
CA ALA A 65 -22.25 -26.02 4.25
C ALA A 65 -23.58 -25.46 4.78
N ALA A 66 -24.62 -26.30 4.78
CA ALA A 66 -25.91 -25.91 5.34
C ALA A 66 -25.76 -25.60 6.84
N LEU A 67 -26.18 -24.39 7.24
CA LEU A 67 -26.34 -24.04 8.64
C LEU A 67 -27.54 -24.84 9.17
N GLY A 68 -27.27 -25.78 10.07
CA GLY A 68 -28.28 -26.64 10.70
C GLY A 68 -29.24 -25.87 11.60
#